data_AF-A0A2T7BDT0-F1
#
_entry.id   AF-A0A2T7BDT0-F1
#
_cell.length_a   1.000
_cell.length_b   1.000
_cell.length_c   1.000
_cell.angle_alpha   90.00
_cell.angle_beta   90.00
_cell.angle_gamma   90.00
#
_symmetry.space_group_name_H-M   'P 1'
#
loop_
_entity.id
_entity.type
_entity.pdbx_description
1 polymer ?
#
loop_
_entity_poly.entity_id
_entity_poly.type
_entity_poly.pdbx_seq_one_letter_code
_entity_poly.pdbx_strand_id
1 'polypeptide(L)'
;MQNWNIYDPAKADSTFGPSVAYAQHYLDRHVAMARQLKKPVVPEAFGISRDGNNYNRNTIRDKYYQNIFDAVFDYAKKDSSIVPGVNFWAWGGEGSPAYPVACGNPETASWATHPTKRRAGTPFLTTIPARSQ
;
A
#
# COMPACT_ATOMS: atom_id res chain seq x y z
N MET A 1 11.54 4.83 0.42
CA MET A 1 10.66 6.00 0.57
C MET A 1 9.26 5.48 0.87
N GLN A 2 8.74 5.71 2.07
CA GLN A 2 7.39 5.31 2.49
C GLN A 2 6.46 6.52 2.28
N ASN A 3 5.27 6.32 1.69
CA ASN A 3 4.20 7.30 1.45
C ASN A 3 4.58 8.78 1.36
N TRP A 4 4.83 9.27 0.14
CA TRP A 4 5.12 10.69 -0.15
C TRP A 4 6.18 11.34 0.79
N ASN A 5 7.02 10.54 1.45
CA ASN A 5 7.98 10.96 2.46
C ASN A 5 7.36 11.60 3.72
N ILE A 6 6.12 11.23 4.05
CA ILE A 6 5.36 11.76 5.20
C ILE A 6 5.46 10.83 6.41
N TYR A 7 5.40 9.52 6.18
CA TYR A 7 5.47 8.51 7.24
C TYR A 7 6.89 7.96 7.41
N ASP A 8 7.40 7.98 8.65
CA ASP A 8 8.65 7.32 9.03
C ASP A 8 8.37 6.28 10.11
N PRO A 9 8.54 4.96 9.84
CA PRO A 9 8.29 3.93 10.82
C PRO A 9 9.24 3.97 12.04
N ALA A 10 10.40 4.62 11.93
CA ALA A 10 11.31 4.85 13.05
C ALA A 10 10.86 6.02 13.95
N LYS A 11 9.95 6.88 13.44
CA LYS A 11 9.41 8.05 14.12
C LYS A 11 7.88 8.05 14.06
N ALA A 12 7.28 6.87 14.27
CA ALA A 12 5.84 6.67 14.11
C ALA A 12 5.03 7.63 15.01
N ASP A 13 5.48 7.87 16.24
CA ASP A 13 4.79 8.75 17.20
C ASP A 13 4.60 10.18 16.66
N SER A 14 5.59 10.71 15.94
CA SER A 14 5.50 12.07 15.37
C SER A 14 4.97 12.11 13.94
N THR A 15 5.04 11.01 13.19
CA THR A 15 4.71 10.99 11.75
C THR A 15 3.36 10.32 11.43
N PHE A 16 2.80 9.52 12.34
CA PHE A 16 1.53 8.82 12.13
C PHE A 16 0.35 9.79 11.96
N GLY A 17 0.16 10.72 12.91
CA GLY A 17 -0.92 11.70 12.86
C GLY A 17 -0.93 12.52 11.56
N PRO A 18 0.22 13.14 11.17
CA PRO A 18 0.35 13.82 9.89
C PRO A 18 0.06 12.93 8.68
N SER A 19 0.44 11.64 8.73
CA SER A 19 0.17 10.69 7.64
C SER A 19 -1.32 10.40 7.47
N VAL A 20 -2.05 10.23 8.57
CA VAL A 20 -3.52 10.05 8.55
C VAL A 20 -4.20 11.32 8.04
N ALA A 21 -3.82 12.49 8.55
CA ALA A 21 -4.40 13.77 8.13
C ALA A 21 -4.17 14.03 6.63
N TYR A 22 -2.97 13.73 6.13
CA TYR A 22 -2.67 13.84 4.72
C TYR A 22 -3.52 12.90 3.88
N ALA A 23 -3.65 11.63 4.29
CA ALA A 23 -4.46 10.65 3.58
C ALA A 23 -5.94 11.05 3.52
N GLN A 24 -6.49 11.57 4.63
CA GLN A 24 -7.85 12.10 4.68
C GLN A 24 -8.03 13.26 3.71
N HIS A 25 -7.17 14.28 3.80
CA HIS A 25 -7.24 15.42 2.89
C HIS A 25 -7.08 15.02 1.42
N TYR A 26 -6.24 14.02 1.14
CA TYR A 26 -6.08 13.47 -0.20
C TYR A 26 -7.38 12.82 -0.68
N LEU A 27 -8.02 12.00 0.14
CA LEU A 27 -9.33 11.41 -0.17
C LEU A 27 -10.39 12.48 -0.41
N ASP A 28 -10.52 13.47 0.47
CA ASP A 28 -11.50 14.55 0.37
C ASP A 28 -11.42 15.28 -0.97
N ARG A 29 -10.18 15.62 -1.38
CA ARG A 29 -9.92 16.27 -2.67
C ARG A 29 -10.35 15.40 -3.85
N HIS A 30 -10.10 14.10 -3.80
CA HIS A 30 -10.46 13.19 -4.88
C HIS A 30 -11.97 12.96 -4.95
N VAL A 31 -12.66 12.91 -3.81
CA VAL A 31 -14.13 12.87 -3.76
C VAL A 31 -14.73 14.16 -4.34
N ALA A 32 -14.17 15.32 -4.02
CA ALA A 32 -14.62 16.59 -4.58
C ALA A 32 -14.48 16.61 -6.12
N MET A 33 -13.35 16.15 -6.64
CA MET A 33 -13.11 16.03 -8.10
C MET A 33 -14.08 15.02 -8.74
N ALA A 34 -14.28 13.85 -8.11
CA ALA A 34 -15.20 12.81 -8.57
C ALA A 34 -16.63 13.36 -8.75
N ARG A 35 -17.11 14.15 -7.78
CA ARG A 35 -18.42 14.83 -7.85
C ARG A 35 -18.50 15.83 -8.99
N GLN A 36 -17.47 16.66 -9.19
CA GLN A 36 -17.42 17.62 -10.30
C GLN A 36 -17.48 16.92 -11.66
N LEU A 37 -16.76 15.80 -11.79
CA LEU A 37 -16.69 15.01 -13.01
C LEU A 37 -17.89 14.08 -13.21
N LYS A 38 -18.75 13.92 -12.19
CA LYS A 38 -19.84 12.94 -12.16
C LYS A 38 -19.35 11.52 -12.48
N LYS A 39 -18.20 11.15 -11.91
CA LYS A 39 -17.59 9.82 -12.05
C LYS A 39 -17.24 9.27 -10.67
N PRO A 40 -17.35 7.94 -10.45
CA PRO A 40 -16.94 7.33 -9.20
C PRO A 40 -15.42 7.43 -9.00
N VAL A 41 -14.98 7.35 -7.75
CA VAL A 41 -13.56 7.25 -7.38
C VAL A 41 -13.34 6.10 -6.40
N VAL A 42 -12.30 5.32 -6.64
CA VAL A 42 -11.88 4.21 -5.79
C VAL A 42 -10.44 4.47 -5.35
N PRO A 43 -10.15 4.57 -4.04
CA PRO A 43 -8.78 4.55 -3.55
C PRO A 43 -8.17 3.16 -3.80
N GLU A 44 -7.47 3.00 -4.92
CA GLU A 44 -7.01 1.69 -5.40
C GLU A 44 -5.69 1.21 -4.76
N ALA A 45 -4.96 2.11 -4.11
CA ALA A 45 -3.70 1.79 -3.46
C ALA A 45 -3.43 2.72 -2.28
N PHE A 46 -3.34 2.13 -1.08
CA PHE A 46 -2.89 2.78 0.13
C PHE A 46 -2.31 1.74 1.08
N GLY A 47 -1.36 2.15 1.90
CA GLY A 47 -0.58 1.29 2.79
C GLY A 47 0.47 2.11 3.52
N ILE A 48 0.86 1.74 4.72
CA ILE A 48 2.04 2.31 5.41
C ILE A 48 2.98 1.19 5.85
N SER A 49 4.23 1.51 6.17
CA SER A 49 5.14 0.55 6.80
C SER A 49 4.62 0.04 8.14
N ARG A 50 5.03 -1.18 8.48
CA ARG A 50 4.79 -1.78 9.81
C ARG A 50 5.56 -1.06 10.91
N ASP A 51 5.23 -1.36 12.17
CA ASP A 51 5.88 -0.84 13.37
C ASP A 51 7.40 -1.00 13.30
N GLY A 52 8.16 0.10 13.27
CA GLY A 52 9.62 0.05 13.17
C GLY A 52 10.14 -0.71 11.94
N ASN A 53 9.30 -0.87 10.90
CA ASN A 53 9.57 -1.70 9.73
C ASN A 53 9.75 -3.20 10.04
N ASN A 54 9.27 -3.66 11.20
CA ASN A 54 9.31 -5.05 11.64
C ASN A 54 8.17 -5.86 10.98
N TYR A 55 8.47 -7.02 10.39
CA TYR A 55 7.48 -7.84 9.70
C TYR A 55 6.45 -8.50 10.61
N ASN A 56 6.74 -8.60 11.91
CA ASN A 56 5.92 -9.34 12.89
C ASN A 56 4.90 -8.47 13.64
N ARG A 57 4.97 -7.13 13.51
CA ARG A 57 4.08 -6.21 14.25
C ARG A 57 3.37 -5.27 13.28
N ASN A 58 2.05 -5.18 13.36
CA ASN A 58 1.20 -4.41 12.44
C ASN A 58 0.29 -3.41 13.15
N THR A 59 0.47 -3.14 14.45
CA THR A 59 -0.42 -2.28 15.25
C THR A 59 -0.60 -0.89 14.65
N ILE A 60 0.46 -0.26 14.15
CA ILE A 60 0.36 1.08 13.54
C ILE A 60 -0.32 1.00 12.16
N ARG A 61 -0.04 -0.05 11.39
CA ARG A 61 -0.66 -0.27 10.08
C ARG A 61 -2.15 -0.54 10.21
N ASP A 62 -2.57 -1.34 11.17
CA ASP A 62 -3.98 -1.65 11.43
C ASP A 62 -4.75 -0.38 11.81
N LYS A 63 -4.17 0.45 12.69
CA LYS A 63 -4.75 1.76 13.03
C LYS A 63 -4.87 2.67 11.80
N TYR A 64 -3.85 2.71 10.94
CA TYR A 64 -3.93 3.49 9.70
C TYR A 64 -5.06 2.98 8.79
N TYR A 65 -5.17 1.67 8.59
CA TYR A 65 -6.24 1.07 7.80
C TYR A 65 -7.63 1.36 8.37
N GLN A 66 -7.80 1.28 9.68
CA GLN A 66 -9.08 1.63 10.32
C GLN A 66 -9.49 3.07 9.97
N ASN A 67 -8.58 4.05 10.08
CA ASN A 67 -8.89 5.44 9.74
C ASN A 67 -9.32 5.61 8.27
N ILE A 68 -8.64 4.95 7.32
CA ILE A 68 -9.00 5.04 5.90
C ILE A 68 -10.31 4.30 5.61
N PHE A 69 -10.53 3.14 6.21
CA PHE A 69 -11.78 2.39 6.03
C PHE A 69 -12.97 3.14 6.62
N ASP A 70 -12.85 3.75 7.80
CA ASP A 70 -13.90 4.56 8.40
C ASP A 70 -14.25 5.76 7.50
N ALA A 71 -13.23 6.45 6.97
CA ALA A 71 -13.44 7.56 6.04
C ALA A 71 -14.14 7.13 4.75
N VAL A 72 -13.70 6.03 4.12
CA VAL A 72 -14.33 5.48 2.91
C VAL A 72 -15.76 5.04 3.21
N PHE A 73 -16.00 4.39 4.34
CA PHE A 73 -17.32 3.95 4.76
C PHE A 73 -18.28 5.13 4.97
N ASP A 74 -17.81 6.21 5.60
CA ASP A 74 -18.60 7.44 5.77
C ASP A 74 -18.99 8.08 4.43
N TYR A 75 -18.10 8.05 3.45
CA TYR A 75 -18.45 8.50 2.09
C TYR A 75 -19.43 7.58 1.41
N ALA A 76 -19.20 6.27 1.44
CA ALA A 76 -20.08 5.28 0.83
C ALA A 76 -21.49 5.30 1.44
N LYS A 77 -21.59 5.53 2.75
CA LYS A 77 -22.87 5.67 3.46
C LYS A 77 -23.66 6.90 3.03
N LYS A 78 -22.97 8.00 2.69
CA LYS A 78 -23.60 9.23 2.18
C LYS A 78 -24.01 9.09 0.73
N ASP A 79 -23.12 8.54 -0.10
CA ASP A 79 -23.33 8.34 -1.53
C ASP A 79 -22.38 7.28 -2.07
N SER A 80 -22.86 6.04 -2.16
CA SER A 80 -22.10 4.91 -2.68
C SER A 80 -21.83 5.00 -4.18
N SER A 81 -22.48 5.90 -4.92
CA SER A 81 -22.20 6.12 -6.34
C SER A 81 -20.92 6.92 -6.58
N ILE A 82 -20.47 7.69 -5.59
CA ILE A 82 -19.22 8.48 -5.67
C ILE A 82 -18.04 7.70 -5.11
N VAL A 83 -18.19 7.05 -3.95
CA VAL A 83 -17.14 6.21 -3.34
C VAL A 83 -17.69 4.79 -3.16
N PRO A 84 -17.55 3.91 -4.16
CA PRO A 84 -18.15 2.58 -4.12
C PRO A 84 -17.30 1.54 -3.37
N GLY A 85 -16.05 1.85 -3.04
CA GLY A 85 -15.14 0.91 -2.39
C GLY A 85 -13.69 1.37 -2.37
N VAL A 86 -12.77 0.44 -2.10
CA VAL A 86 -11.35 0.69 -1.82
C VAL A 86 -10.53 -0.60 -1.98
N ASN A 87 -9.26 -0.48 -2.39
CA ASN A 87 -8.31 -1.59 -2.46
C ASN A 87 -7.02 -1.24 -1.72
N PHE A 88 -6.70 -1.98 -0.65
CA PHE A 88 -5.45 -1.76 0.08
C PHE A 88 -4.28 -2.39 -0.66
N TRP A 89 -3.11 -1.75 -0.56
CA TRP A 89 -1.87 -2.31 -1.08
C TRP A 89 -1.04 -2.91 0.05
N ALA A 90 -0.83 -4.22 0.07
CA ALA A 90 -1.40 -5.23 -0.82
C ALA A 90 -1.54 -6.56 -0.08
N TRP A 91 -2.13 -7.54 -0.76
CA TRP A 91 -2.27 -8.90 -0.26
C TRP A 91 -1.03 -9.75 -0.56
N GLY A 92 -0.30 -10.13 0.49
CA GLY A 92 0.89 -11.00 0.35
C GLY A 92 0.58 -12.49 0.32
N GLY A 93 -0.63 -12.90 0.71
CA GLY A 93 -1.02 -14.30 0.81
C GLY A 93 -0.03 -15.10 1.66
N GLU A 94 0.37 -16.25 1.14
CA GLU A 94 1.35 -17.15 1.74
C GLU A 94 2.80 -16.69 1.54
N GLY A 95 3.02 -15.66 0.71
CA GLY A 95 4.35 -15.13 0.42
C GLY A 95 4.93 -14.36 1.62
N SER A 96 6.03 -14.87 2.17
CA SER A 96 6.80 -14.19 3.21
C SER A 96 8.20 -13.82 2.70
N PRO A 97 8.69 -12.59 2.96
CA PRO A 97 10.07 -12.25 2.64
C PRO A 97 11.02 -13.02 3.55
N ALA A 98 11.96 -13.77 2.95
CA ALA A 98 12.98 -14.52 3.68
C ALA A 98 13.95 -13.61 4.45
N TYR A 99 14.09 -12.35 4.01
CA TYR A 99 14.95 -11.34 4.63
C TYR A 99 14.25 -9.97 4.61
N PRO A 100 14.62 -9.06 5.53
CA PRO A 100 14.21 -7.67 5.40
C PRO A 100 14.62 -7.13 4.04
N VAL A 101 13.64 -6.73 3.24
CA VAL A 101 13.86 -6.04 1.96
C VAL A 101 14.32 -4.60 2.25
N ALA A 102 15.45 -4.49 2.94
CA ALA A 102 16.23 -3.27 2.98
C ALA A 102 17.07 -3.24 1.70
N CYS A 103 16.55 -2.54 0.69
CA CYS A 103 17.31 -1.95 -0.41
C CYS A 103 18.24 -2.89 -1.20
N GLY A 104 17.82 -3.30 -2.41
CA GLY A 104 18.74 -3.26 -3.56
C GLY A 104 18.91 -4.52 -4.40
N ASN A 105 18.46 -5.71 -3.98
CA ASN A 105 18.55 -6.89 -4.84
C ASN A 105 17.17 -7.27 -5.43
N PRO A 106 16.94 -7.08 -6.75
CA PRO A 106 15.70 -7.50 -7.40
C PRO A 106 15.52 -9.03 -7.44
N GLU A 107 16.57 -9.82 -7.19
CA GLU A 107 16.51 -11.29 -7.15
C GLU A 107 16.04 -11.85 -5.79
N THR A 108 16.14 -11.07 -4.72
CA THR A 108 15.66 -11.45 -3.37
C THR A 108 14.29 -10.86 -3.05
N ALA A 109 13.64 -10.20 -4.01
CA ALA A 109 12.25 -9.84 -3.89
C ALA A 109 11.43 -11.14 -3.92
N SER A 110 11.24 -11.69 -2.72
CA SER A 110 10.22 -12.69 -2.45
C SER A 110 8.90 -12.22 -3.07
N TRP A 111 8.09 -13.17 -3.51
CA TRP A 111 6.72 -13.02 -4.04
C TRP A 111 5.75 -12.16 -3.19
N ALA A 112 6.21 -11.57 -2.10
CA ALA A 112 5.52 -10.56 -1.33
C ALA A 112 5.38 -9.25 -2.11
N THR A 113 4.13 -8.88 -2.42
CA THR A 113 3.47 -7.57 -2.71
C THR A 113 4.21 -6.36 -3.30
N HIS A 114 5.52 -6.21 -3.12
CA HIS A 114 6.30 -5.10 -3.62
C HIS A 114 6.82 -5.50 -5.00
N PRO A 115 6.49 -4.75 -6.07
CA PRO A 115 7.03 -5.01 -7.38
C PRO A 115 8.56 -4.95 -7.31
N THR A 116 9.24 -5.92 -7.91
CA THR A 116 10.64 -5.73 -8.28
C THR A 116 10.70 -4.52 -9.21
N LYS A 117 11.52 -3.51 -8.87
CA LYS A 117 11.89 -2.52 -9.89
C LYS A 117 12.68 -3.28 -10.96
N ARG A 118 12.04 -3.57 -12.10
CA ARG A 118 12.69 -4.20 -13.24
C ARG A 118 13.81 -3.26 -13.71
N ARG A 119 15.05 -3.75 -13.77
CA ARG A 119 16.15 -3.02 -14.41
C ARG A 119 15.85 -2.99 -15.92
N ALA A 120 15.87 -1.82 -16.55
CA ALA A 120 15.71 -1.72 -18.00
C ALA A 120 16.86 -2.49 -18.68
N GLY A 121 16.55 -3.42 -19.58
CA GLY A 121 17.53 -4.04 -20.48
C GLY A 121 17.94 -5.51 -20.25
N THR A 122 17.29 -6.28 -19.37
CA THR A 122 17.61 -7.72 -19.22
C THR A 122 16.77 -8.58 -20.20
N PRO A 123 17.38 -9.33 -21.14
CA PRO A 123 16.64 -10.22 -22.04
C PRO A 123 16.10 -11.45 -21.32
N PHE A 124 14.96 -11.96 -21.81
CA PHE A 124 14.23 -13.11 -21.29
C PHE A 124 14.96 -14.40 -21.66
N LEU A 125 15.57 -15.09 -20.69
CA LEU A 125 16.03 -16.46 -20.88
C LEU A 125 15.02 -17.41 -20.21
N THR A 126 14.16 -18.03 -21.02
CA THR A 126 13.37 -19.19 -20.62
C THR A 126 14.26 -20.41 -20.58
N THR A 127 14.57 -20.91 -19.38
CA THR A 127 14.93 -22.32 -19.20
C THR A 127 14.38 -22.80 -17.87
N ILE A 128 13.33 -23.61 -17.93
CA ILE A 128 12.83 -24.40 -16.80
C ILE A 128 13.77 -25.61 -16.68
N PRO A 129 14.48 -25.84 -15.56
CA PRO A 129 15.20 -27.09 -15.39
C PRO A 129 14.19 -28.23 -15.18
N ALA A 130 14.30 -29.26 -16.01
CA ALA A 130 13.55 -30.49 -15.88
C ALA A 130 13.84 -31.16 -14.52
N ARG A 131 12.78 -31.57 -13.82
CA ARG A 131 12.85 -32.33 -12.58
C ARG A 131 13.24 -33.78 -12.93
N SER A 132 14.36 -34.28 -12.41
CA SER A 132 14.69 -35.71 -12.46
C SER A 132 13.81 -36.48 -11.47
N GLN A 133 13.42 -37.70 -11.86
CA GLN A 133 12.62 -38.64 -11.06
C GLN A 133 13.31 -39.03 -9.75
#